data_AF-A0A1L9PL92-F1
#
_entry.id   AF-A0A1L9PL92-F1
#
_cell.length_a   1.000
_cell.length_b   1.000
_cell.length_c   1.000
_cell.angle_alpha   90.00
_cell.angle_beta   90.00
_cell.angle_gamma   90.00
#
_symmetry.space_group_name_H-M   'P 1'
#
loop_
_entity.id
_entity.type
_entity.pdbx_description
1 polymer ?
#
loop_
_entity_poly.entity_id
_entity_poly.type
_entity_poly.pdbx_seq_one_letter_code
_entity_poly.pdbx_strand_id
1 'polypeptide(L)'
;MADHPSRYPPIAPKGPDTELPAPSRSPEEIRTKRASTACGECKQRRTKCTVDDSGPPCAECALHNRECIIDELADKRRKVAAKETEENLKSSQKDLAKSRKDHEITQGELEYYRSYVRYLLDAIRFGQLDDVNNLIAVIRKGATEREIGNFISQFGHLAPRFSLDTPGGSDSTNGEDGTPVVDGPTKA
;
A
#
# COMPACT_ATOMS: atom_id res chain seq x y z
N MET A 1 -17.24 8.48 63.32
CA MET A 1 -16.72 8.01 62.02
C MET A 1 -17.52 8.69 60.93
N ALA A 2 -16.87 9.41 60.01
CA ALA A 2 -17.55 10.17 58.96
C ALA A 2 -17.84 9.27 57.75
N ASP A 3 -19.13 9.10 57.43
CA ASP A 3 -19.60 8.41 56.23
C ASP A 3 -19.75 9.43 55.10
N HIS A 4 -19.00 9.27 54.01
CA HIS A 4 -18.98 10.17 52.85
C HIS A 4 -19.80 9.51 51.73
N PRO A 5 -21.04 9.99 51.44
CA PRO A 5 -21.87 9.34 50.43
C PRO A 5 -21.32 9.60 49.03
N SER A 6 -21.07 8.49 48.33
CA SER A 6 -20.62 8.38 46.95
C SER A 6 -21.44 9.27 46.01
N ARG A 7 -20.76 10.17 45.29
CA ARG A 7 -21.32 11.21 44.41
C ARG A 7 -21.60 10.74 42.98
N TYR A 8 -21.87 9.47 42.74
CA TYR A 8 -22.24 9.00 41.40
C TYR A 8 -23.45 8.06 41.45
N PRO A 9 -24.53 8.38 40.71
CA PRO A 9 -25.62 7.43 40.52
C PRO A 9 -25.17 6.25 39.66
N PRO A 10 -25.66 5.03 39.93
CA PRO A 10 -25.33 3.86 39.13
C PRO A 10 -25.91 3.99 37.72
N ILE A 11 -25.15 3.52 36.73
CA ILE A 11 -25.56 3.50 35.33
C ILE A 11 -26.73 2.51 35.19
N ALA A 12 -27.89 3.03 34.80
CA ALA A 12 -29.09 2.21 34.61
C ALA A 12 -28.87 1.19 33.47
N PRO A 13 -29.27 -0.09 33.65
CA PRO A 13 -29.27 -1.08 32.57
C PRO A 13 -30.22 -0.63 31.45
N LYS A 14 -29.83 -0.82 30.19
CA LYS A 14 -30.72 -0.58 29.05
C LYS A 14 -31.87 -1.60 29.10
N GLY A 15 -33.09 -1.11 29.35
CA GLY A 15 -34.31 -1.92 29.28
C GLY A 15 -34.66 -2.28 27.83
N PRO A 16 -35.46 -3.35 27.61
CA PRO A 16 -35.87 -3.77 26.28
C PRO A 16 -36.80 -2.75 25.62
N ASP A 17 -36.61 -2.59 24.30
CA ASP A 17 -37.21 -1.57 23.45
C ASP A 17 -38.73 -1.51 23.57
N THR A 18 -39.23 -0.48 24.26
CA THR A 18 -40.63 -0.04 24.17
C THR A 18 -40.67 1.12 23.19
N GLU A 19 -41.15 0.85 21.99
CA GLU A 19 -41.38 1.84 20.93
C GLU A 19 -42.45 2.83 21.42
N LEU A 20 -42.03 4.05 21.78
CA LEU A 20 -42.92 5.17 22.10
C LEU A 20 -42.82 6.24 20.99
N PRO A 21 -43.95 6.88 20.62
CA PRO A 21 -43.99 7.78 19.48
C PRO A 21 -43.15 9.04 19.74
N ALA A 22 -42.43 9.45 18.70
CA ALA A 22 -41.46 10.54 18.73
C ALA A 22 -42.03 11.83 19.35
N PRO A 23 -41.38 12.41 20.38
CA PRO A 23 -41.69 13.77 20.78
C PRO A 23 -41.16 14.74 19.71
N SER A 24 -42.04 15.65 19.32
CA SER A 24 -41.82 16.80 18.44
C SER A 24 -40.44 17.43 18.61
N ARG A 25 -39.72 17.55 17.48
CA ARG A 25 -38.42 18.24 17.37
C ARG A 25 -38.59 19.70 17.80
N SER A 26 -37.97 20.08 18.92
CA SER A 26 -37.75 21.48 19.29
C SER A 26 -36.70 22.13 18.36
N PRO A 27 -36.77 23.45 18.12
CA PRO A 27 -35.87 24.14 17.21
C PRO A 27 -34.46 24.25 17.80
N GLU A 28 -33.47 23.89 16.98
CA GLU A 28 -32.04 24.18 17.09
C GLU A 28 -31.48 24.37 18.51
N GLU A 29 -31.18 23.27 19.19
CA GLU A 29 -30.09 23.32 20.15
C GLU A 29 -28.79 23.56 19.38
N ILE A 30 -28.29 24.79 19.46
CA ILE A 30 -26.92 25.16 19.15
C ILE A 30 -26.03 24.35 20.09
N ARG A 31 -25.81 23.09 19.74
CA ARG A 31 -24.94 22.18 20.46
C ARG A 31 -23.55 22.75 20.29
N THR A 32 -23.10 23.49 21.30
CA THR A 32 -21.80 24.17 21.34
C THR A 32 -20.74 23.13 21.01
N LYS A 33 -20.24 23.17 19.77
CA LYS A 33 -19.26 22.19 19.30
C LYS A 33 -17.99 22.46 20.10
N ARG A 34 -17.39 21.42 20.67
CA ARG A 34 -16.09 21.60 21.34
C ARG A 34 -15.11 22.08 20.30
N ALA A 35 -14.46 23.22 20.57
CA ALA A 35 -13.53 23.78 19.62
C ALA A 35 -12.46 22.75 19.28
N SER A 36 -12.20 22.55 17.99
CA SER A 36 -11.21 21.56 17.54
C SER A 36 -9.82 21.92 18.04
N THR A 37 -9.53 23.23 18.13
CA THR A 37 -8.29 23.79 18.68
C THR A 37 -8.61 24.98 19.57
N ALA A 38 -8.20 24.93 20.84
CA ALA A 38 -8.25 26.08 21.73
C ALA A 38 -7.11 27.08 21.42
N CYS A 39 -7.36 28.38 21.63
CA CYS A 39 -6.32 29.42 21.57
C CYS A 39 -5.26 29.24 22.67
N GLY A 40 -4.11 29.90 22.54
CA GLY A 40 -2.97 29.77 23.47
C GLY A 40 -3.33 30.05 24.93
N GLU A 41 -4.05 31.15 25.21
CA GLU A 41 -4.46 31.53 26.56
C GLU A 41 -5.43 30.52 27.20
N CYS A 42 -6.47 30.08 26.47
CA CYS A 42 -7.40 29.08 26.99
C CYS A 42 -6.72 27.71 27.21
N LYS A 43 -5.75 27.35 26.35
CA LYS A 43 -4.90 26.15 26.55
C LYS A 43 -4.08 26.27 27.83
N GLN A 44 -3.43 27.40 28.07
CA GLN A 44 -2.59 27.63 29.25
C GLN A 44 -3.41 27.63 30.55
N ARG A 45 -4.61 28.23 30.52
CA ARG A 45 -5.52 28.34 31.67
C ARG A 45 -6.37 27.10 31.91
N ARG A 46 -6.38 26.15 30.97
CA ARG A 46 -7.25 24.96 30.97
C ARG A 46 -8.74 25.32 31.05
N THR A 47 -9.14 26.42 30.41
CA THR A 47 -10.53 26.89 30.33
C THR A 47 -11.17 26.53 28.98
N LYS A 48 -12.51 26.49 28.92
CA LYS A 48 -13.24 26.17 27.68
C LYS A 48 -13.05 27.31 26.68
N CYS A 49 -12.44 27.01 25.53
CA CYS A 49 -12.32 27.95 24.43
C CYS A 49 -13.57 27.90 23.55
N THR A 50 -14.10 29.08 23.19
CA THR A 50 -15.29 29.23 22.32
C THR A 50 -14.94 29.90 20.99
N VAL A 51 -13.70 29.74 20.53
CA VAL A 51 -13.20 30.44 19.33
C VAL A 51 -13.93 30.03 18.05
N ASP A 52 -14.41 28.78 17.96
CA ASP A 52 -15.18 28.30 16.81
C ASP A 52 -16.62 28.88 16.76
N ASP A 53 -17.15 29.36 17.90
CA ASP A 53 -18.51 29.94 17.98
C ASP A 53 -18.50 31.47 17.89
N SER A 54 -17.51 32.13 18.51
CA SER A 54 -17.43 33.60 18.59
C SER A 54 -16.46 34.23 17.57
N GLY A 55 -15.64 33.41 16.91
CA GLY A 55 -14.47 33.88 16.17
C GLY A 55 -13.36 34.38 17.11
N PRO A 56 -12.17 34.70 16.57
CA PRO A 56 -11.12 35.38 17.33
C PRO A 56 -11.45 36.88 17.48
N PRO A 57 -11.40 37.45 18.70
CA PRO A 57 -11.05 36.82 19.97
C PRO A 57 -12.21 36.00 20.57
N CYS A 58 -11.88 34.82 21.12
CA CYS A 58 -12.89 33.99 21.80
C CYS A 58 -13.46 34.70 23.03
N ALA A 59 -14.66 34.30 23.50
CA ALA A 59 -15.39 35.00 24.55
C ALA A 59 -14.56 35.24 25.82
N GLU A 60 -13.78 34.25 26.26
CA GLU A 60 -12.91 34.37 27.45
C GLU A 60 -11.77 35.38 27.25
N CYS A 61 -11.15 35.38 26.07
CA CYS A 61 -10.08 36.33 25.73
C CYS A 61 -10.62 37.74 25.57
N ALA A 62 -11.81 37.90 24.99
CA ALA A 62 -12.49 39.19 24.86
C ALA A 62 -12.84 39.77 26.24
N LEU A 63 -13.41 38.97 27.15
CA LEU A 63 -13.77 39.40 28.50
C LEU A 63 -12.55 39.86 29.32
N HIS A 64 -11.39 39.24 29.11
CA HIS A 64 -10.18 39.58 29.84
C HIS A 64 -9.23 40.52 29.09
N ASN A 65 -9.64 41.05 27.93
CA ASN A 65 -8.79 41.88 27.05
C ASN A 65 -7.42 41.24 26.80
N ARG A 66 -7.41 39.96 26.45
CA ARG A 66 -6.20 39.17 26.18
C ARG A 66 -6.07 38.88 24.69
N GLU A 67 -4.84 38.68 24.26
CA GLU A 67 -4.55 38.28 22.89
C GLU A 67 -5.01 36.83 22.63
N CYS A 68 -5.83 36.64 21.58
CA CYS A 68 -6.42 35.36 21.24
C CYS A 68 -5.75 34.78 19.99
N ILE A 69 -4.59 34.15 20.17
CA ILE A 69 -3.84 33.52 19.07
C ILE A 69 -4.15 32.02 19.01
N ILE A 70 -4.53 31.53 17.83
CA ILE A 70 -4.66 30.11 17.53
C ILE A 70 -3.40 29.68 16.79
N ASP A 71 -2.60 28.83 17.41
CA ASP A 71 -1.46 28.18 16.76
C ASP A 71 -1.92 26.87 16.09
N GLU A 72 -2.10 26.91 14.77
CA GLU A 72 -2.48 25.74 13.97
C GLU A 72 -1.37 24.67 13.90
N LEU A 73 -0.10 25.08 14.05
CA LEU A 73 1.06 24.19 13.96
C LEU A 73 1.26 23.41 15.27
N ALA A 74 0.77 23.93 16.39
CA ALA A 74 0.78 23.24 17.68
C ALA A 74 -0.26 22.10 17.80
N ASP A 75 -1.22 21.99 16.87
CA ASP A 75 -2.14 20.84 16.86
C ASP A 75 -1.41 19.58 16.37
N LYS A 76 -0.92 18.80 17.34
CA LYS A 76 -0.20 17.54 17.09
C LYS A 76 -1.02 16.53 16.27
N ARG A 77 -2.35 16.61 16.24
CA ARG A 77 -3.18 15.72 15.41
C ARG A 77 -3.00 16.00 13.92
N ARG A 78 -2.87 17.27 13.53
CA ARG A 78 -2.56 17.65 12.13
C ARG A 78 -1.17 17.16 11.74
N LYS A 79 -0.19 17.22 12.65
CA LYS A 79 1.16 16.68 12.43
C LYS A 79 1.16 15.16 12.22
N VAL A 80 0.33 14.42 12.95
CA VAL A 80 0.17 12.96 12.77
C VAL A 80 -0.47 12.65 11.42
N ALA A 81 -1.57 13.31 11.07
CA ALA A 81 -2.24 13.10 9.78
C ALA A 81 -1.32 13.41 8.58
N ALA A 82 -0.57 14.51 8.63
CA ALA A 82 0.40 14.85 7.59
C ALA A 82 1.49 13.78 7.46
N LYS A 83 2.05 13.34 8.59
CA LYS A 83 3.07 12.29 8.60
C LYS A 83 2.54 10.97 8.02
N GLU A 84 1.34 10.56 8.41
CA GLU A 84 0.70 9.35 7.89
C GLU A 84 0.45 9.45 6.37
N THR A 85 -0.03 10.60 5.88
CA THR A 85 -0.18 10.81 4.44
C THR A 85 1.13 10.76 3.68
N GLU A 86 2.22 11.27 4.25
CA GLU A 86 3.55 11.17 3.66
C GLU A 86 4.08 9.73 3.64
N GLU A 87 3.87 8.98 4.71
CA GLU A 87 4.26 7.56 4.79
C GLU A 87 3.47 6.72 3.79
N ASN A 88 2.16 6.95 3.67
CA ASN A 88 1.31 6.32 2.67
C ASN A 88 1.75 6.67 1.24
N LEU A 89 2.07 7.94 0.95
CA LEU A 89 2.61 8.34 -0.35
C LEU A 89 3.94 7.63 -0.66
N LYS A 90 4.84 7.54 0.31
CA LYS A 90 6.13 6.84 0.15
C LYS A 90 5.93 5.34 -0.09
N SER A 91 4.97 4.71 0.59
CA SER A 91 4.63 3.30 0.36
C SER A 91 4.12 3.09 -1.06
N SER A 92 3.09 3.85 -1.46
CA SER A 92 2.52 3.78 -2.81
C SER A 92 3.56 4.04 -3.90
N GLN A 93 4.49 4.98 -3.67
CA GLN A 93 5.58 5.25 -4.61
C GLN A 93 6.52 4.05 -4.77
N LYS A 94 6.83 3.33 -3.69
CA LYS A 94 7.66 2.12 -3.74
C LYS A 94 6.94 1.00 -4.49
N ASP A 95 5.64 0.81 -4.26
CA ASP A 95 4.84 -0.21 -4.92
C ASP A 95 4.78 0.03 -6.44
N LEU A 96 4.60 1.28 -6.87
CA LEU A 96 4.66 1.67 -8.27
C LEU A 96 6.05 1.46 -8.89
N ALA A 97 7.11 1.77 -8.14
CA ALA A 97 8.49 1.55 -8.61
C ALA A 97 8.79 0.05 -8.78
N LYS A 98 8.31 -0.79 -7.87
CA LYS A 98 8.41 -2.25 -7.97
C LYS A 98 7.67 -2.77 -9.20
N SER A 99 6.39 -2.40 -9.36
CA SER A 99 5.59 -2.83 -10.51
C SER A 99 6.21 -2.40 -11.85
N ARG A 100 6.79 -1.20 -11.93
CA ARG A 100 7.50 -0.74 -13.13
C ARG A 100 8.71 -1.63 -13.46
N LYS A 101 9.50 -1.98 -12.44
CA LYS A 101 10.66 -2.87 -12.60
C LYS A 101 10.24 -4.26 -13.07
N ASP A 102 9.20 -4.82 -12.45
CA ASP A 102 8.66 -6.13 -12.81
C ASP A 102 8.16 -6.11 -14.27
N HIS A 103 7.49 -5.03 -14.69
CA HIS A 103 7.05 -4.86 -16.08
C HIS A 103 8.20 -4.75 -17.08
N GLU A 104 9.27 -4.04 -16.74
CA GLU A 104 10.48 -3.91 -17.57
C GLU A 104 11.15 -5.28 -17.79
N ILE A 105 11.22 -6.12 -16.76
CA ILE A 105 11.75 -7.49 -16.86
C ILE A 105 10.88 -8.33 -17.80
N THR A 106 9.57 -8.36 -17.59
CA THR A 106 8.65 -9.13 -18.44
C THR A 106 8.66 -8.66 -19.90
N GLN A 107 8.75 -7.35 -20.14
CA GLN A 107 8.88 -6.81 -21.49
C GLN A 107 10.19 -7.25 -22.14
N GLY A 108 11.31 -7.21 -21.42
CA GLY A 108 12.61 -7.65 -21.91
C GLY A 108 12.62 -9.15 -22.29
N GLU A 109 12.04 -10.00 -21.46
CA GLU A 109 11.88 -11.43 -21.78
C GLU A 109 11.04 -11.65 -23.05
N LEU A 110 9.91 -10.94 -23.17
CA LEU A 110 9.04 -11.07 -24.34
C LEU A 110 9.73 -10.60 -25.62
N GLU A 111 10.51 -9.52 -25.55
CA GLU A 111 11.31 -9.02 -26.68
C GLU A 111 12.41 -10.02 -27.07
N TYR A 112 13.07 -10.64 -26.09
CA TYR A 112 14.02 -11.73 -26.32
C TYR A 112 13.35 -12.88 -27.10
N TYR A 113 12.24 -13.45 -26.60
CA TYR A 113 11.57 -14.56 -27.28
C TYR A 113 11.02 -14.18 -28.66
N ARG A 114 10.47 -12.96 -28.81
CA ARG A 114 10.02 -12.45 -30.12
C ARG A 114 11.16 -12.38 -31.13
N SER A 115 12.32 -11.89 -30.70
CA SER A 115 13.51 -11.80 -31.56
C SER A 115 14.07 -13.19 -31.91
N TYR A 116 14.10 -14.10 -30.93
CA TYR A 116 14.58 -15.47 -31.10
C TYR A 116 13.69 -16.27 -32.07
N VAL A 117 12.36 -16.23 -31.88
CA VAL A 117 11.42 -16.90 -32.79
C VAL A 117 11.53 -16.34 -34.20
N ARG A 118 11.69 -15.01 -34.35
CA ARG A 118 11.87 -14.39 -35.67
C ARG A 118 13.17 -14.86 -36.33
N TYR A 119 14.24 -15.00 -35.56
CA TYR A 119 15.49 -15.55 -36.04
C TYR A 119 15.38 -17.01 -36.50
N LEU A 120 14.68 -17.84 -35.72
CA LEU A 120 14.37 -19.21 -36.11
C LEU A 120 13.50 -19.27 -37.38
N LEU A 121 12.49 -18.41 -37.50
CA LEU A 121 11.64 -18.33 -38.68
C LEU A 121 12.42 -17.88 -39.92
N ASP A 122 13.32 -16.92 -39.78
CA ASP A 122 14.16 -16.46 -40.88
C ASP A 122 15.12 -17.58 -41.33
N ALA A 123 15.66 -18.37 -40.39
CA ALA A 123 16.43 -19.56 -40.68
C ALA A 123 15.67 -20.61 -41.49
N ILE A 124 14.39 -20.84 -41.19
CA ILE A 124 13.55 -21.80 -41.92
C ILE A 124 13.13 -21.26 -43.30
N ARG A 125 12.82 -19.95 -43.39
CA ARG A 125 12.29 -19.34 -44.62
C ARG A 125 13.35 -19.07 -45.67
N PHE A 126 14.54 -18.65 -45.22
CA PHE A 126 15.60 -18.17 -46.10
C PHE A 126 16.86 -19.04 -46.06
N GLY A 127 16.93 -20.01 -45.16
CA GLY A 127 18.03 -20.95 -45.07
C GLY A 127 18.11 -21.89 -46.27
N GLN A 128 19.32 -22.38 -46.54
CA GLN A 128 19.54 -23.43 -47.53
C GLN A 128 18.91 -24.74 -47.06
N LEU A 129 18.46 -25.58 -47.99
CA LEU A 129 17.71 -26.79 -47.67
C LEU A 129 18.48 -27.74 -46.71
N ASP A 130 19.79 -27.90 -46.92
CA ASP A 130 20.64 -28.73 -46.06
C ASP A 130 20.80 -28.14 -44.65
N ASP A 131 21.00 -26.83 -44.56
CA ASP A 131 21.08 -26.10 -43.28
C ASP A 131 19.78 -26.24 -42.48
N VAL A 132 18.63 -26.11 -43.15
CA VAL A 132 17.31 -26.28 -42.55
C VAL A 132 17.08 -27.73 -42.11
N ASN A 133 17.48 -28.72 -42.91
CA ASN A 133 17.37 -30.13 -42.53
C ASN A 133 18.24 -30.45 -41.31
N ASN A 134 19.46 -29.92 -41.26
CA ASN A 134 20.36 -30.07 -40.12
C ASN A 134 19.82 -29.38 -38.87
N LEU A 135 19.26 -28.17 -39.01
CA LEU A 135 18.58 -27.45 -37.94
C LEU A 135 17.42 -28.26 -37.35
N ILE A 136 16.56 -28.84 -38.20
CA ILE A 136 15.47 -29.70 -37.77
C ILE A 136 16.00 -30.94 -37.04
N ALA A 137 17.09 -31.54 -37.52
CA ALA A 137 17.72 -32.68 -36.84
C ALA A 137 18.27 -32.30 -35.46
N VAL A 138 18.85 -31.10 -35.30
CA VAL A 138 19.31 -30.57 -34.01
C VAL A 138 18.13 -30.37 -33.04
N ILE A 139 17.03 -29.76 -33.51
CA ILE A 139 15.82 -29.57 -32.69
C ILE A 139 15.23 -30.91 -32.25
N ARG A 140 15.12 -31.88 -33.17
CA ARG A 140 14.57 -33.22 -32.86
C ARG A 140 15.44 -34.03 -31.90
N LYS A 141 16.73 -33.73 -31.80
CA LYS A 141 17.63 -34.32 -30.79
C LYS A 141 17.42 -33.74 -29.38
N GLY A 142 16.55 -32.73 -29.22
CA GLY A 142 16.29 -32.08 -27.93
C GLY A 142 17.35 -31.04 -27.55
N ALA A 143 17.98 -30.40 -28.55
CA ALA A 143 18.91 -29.32 -28.30
C ALA A 143 18.24 -28.15 -27.56
N THR A 144 18.99 -27.50 -26.67
CA THR A 144 18.57 -26.32 -25.93
C THR A 144 18.47 -25.10 -26.84
N GLU A 145 17.72 -24.08 -26.41
CA GLU A 145 17.56 -22.82 -27.17
C GLU A 145 18.90 -22.16 -27.53
N ARG A 146 19.88 -22.24 -26.62
CA ARG A 146 21.23 -21.73 -26.85
C ARG A 146 21.95 -22.51 -27.93
N GLU A 147 21.88 -23.84 -27.90
CA GLU A 147 22.51 -24.70 -28.92
C GLU A 147 21.88 -24.48 -30.29
N ILE A 148 20.55 -24.36 -30.34
CA ILE A 148 19.80 -24.03 -31.56
C ILE A 148 20.23 -22.64 -32.07
N GLY A 149 20.30 -21.62 -31.21
CA GLY A 149 20.71 -20.27 -31.58
C GLY A 149 22.15 -20.21 -32.09
N ASN A 150 23.07 -20.93 -31.44
CA ASN A 150 24.46 -21.04 -31.87
C ASN A 150 24.58 -21.74 -33.23
N PHE A 151 23.76 -22.75 -33.50
CA PHE A 151 23.72 -23.42 -34.80
C PHE A 151 23.26 -22.46 -35.90
N ILE A 152 22.18 -21.72 -35.68
CA ILE A 152 21.67 -20.75 -36.66
C ILE A 152 22.69 -19.62 -36.89
N SER A 153 23.46 -19.22 -35.86
CA SER A 153 24.50 -18.17 -36.00
C SER A 153 25.62 -18.50 -36.98
N GLN A 154 25.80 -19.78 -37.32
CA GLN A 154 26.75 -20.24 -38.32
C GLN A 154 26.23 -20.03 -39.76
N PHE A 155 24.95 -19.72 -39.92
CA PHE A 155 24.37 -19.39 -41.21
C PHE A 155 24.83 -17.98 -41.59
N GLY A 156 25.89 -17.87 -42.38
CA GLY A 156 26.55 -16.58 -42.69
C GLY A 156 25.67 -15.50 -43.35
N HIS A 157 24.43 -15.82 -43.73
CA HIS A 157 23.43 -14.90 -44.28
C HIS A 157 22.39 -14.43 -43.24
N LEU A 158 22.39 -14.99 -42.03
CA LEU A 158 21.42 -14.72 -40.97
C LEU A 158 22.14 -14.30 -39.70
N ALA A 159 22.43 -13.00 -39.60
CA ALA A 159 22.97 -12.41 -38.38
C ALA A 159 21.87 -12.27 -37.32
N PRO A 160 22.11 -12.70 -36.06
CA PRO A 160 21.18 -12.44 -34.96
C PRO A 160 21.02 -10.93 -34.74
N ARG A 161 19.78 -10.47 -34.51
CA ARG A 161 19.48 -9.07 -34.13
C ARG A 161 19.35 -8.89 -32.61
N PHE A 162 19.79 -9.86 -31.83
CA PHE A 162 19.60 -9.97 -30.39
C PHE A 162 20.76 -10.74 -29.75
N SER A 163 20.93 -10.62 -28.43
CA SER A 163 21.95 -11.39 -27.70
C SER A 163 21.48 -12.83 -27.47
N LEU A 164 22.34 -13.82 -27.72
CA LEU A 164 22.04 -15.23 -27.47
C LEU A 164 22.08 -15.60 -25.98
N ASP A 165 22.58 -14.71 -25.13
CA ASP A 165 22.56 -14.86 -23.68
C ASP A 165 21.14 -14.59 -23.13
N THR A 166 20.56 -15.60 -22.47
CA THR A 166 19.30 -15.48 -21.73
C THR A 166 19.42 -14.41 -20.63
N PRO A 167 18.52 -13.42 -20.57
CA PRO A 167 18.49 -12.48 -19.45
C PRO A 167 17.96 -13.20 -18.18
N GLY A 168 18.86 -13.57 -17.29
CA GLY A 168 18.59 -13.69 -15.85
C GLY A 168 17.56 -14.72 -15.39
N GLY A 169 17.86 -16.00 -15.52
CA GLY A 169 17.24 -17.03 -14.68
C GLY A 169 17.68 -16.87 -13.21
N SER A 170 16.82 -16.30 -12.38
CA SER A 170 16.97 -16.37 -10.91
C SER A 170 16.44 -17.72 -10.44
N ASP A 171 17.35 -18.64 -10.13
CA ASP A 171 17.08 -19.92 -9.50
C ASP A 171 16.55 -19.68 -8.08
N SER A 172 15.23 -19.75 -7.91
CA SER A 172 14.59 -19.79 -6.60
C SER A 172 14.39 -21.25 -6.21
N THR A 173 15.41 -21.84 -5.59
CA THR A 173 15.25 -23.09 -4.86
C THR A 173 14.46 -22.83 -3.58
N ASN A 174 13.21 -23.30 -3.56
CA ASN A 174 12.40 -23.38 -2.34
C ASN A 174 13.00 -24.43 -1.40
N GLY A 175 13.57 -23.99 -0.28
CA GLY A 175 13.87 -24.82 0.88
C GLY A 175 12.66 -24.86 1.80
N GLU A 176 11.96 -25.99 1.78
CA GLU A 176 10.93 -26.38 2.73
C GLU A 176 11.53 -26.62 4.12
N ASP A 177 11.21 -25.77 5.11
CA ASP A 177 11.41 -26.06 6.54
C ASP A 177 10.15 -26.77 7.06
N GLY A 178 10.22 -28.09 7.11
CA GLY A 178 9.23 -28.94 7.75
C GLY A 178 9.61 -29.18 9.20
N THR A 179 9.02 -28.43 10.12
CA THR A 179 9.01 -28.75 11.56
C THR A 179 7.62 -29.25 11.97
N PRO A 180 7.46 -30.54 12.36
CA PRO A 180 6.21 -31.03 12.93
C PRO A 180 6.21 -30.82 14.45
N VAL A 181 5.31 -29.97 14.95
CA VAL A 181 4.99 -29.91 16.38
C VAL A 181 3.98 -31.00 16.69
N VAL A 182 4.39 -31.98 17.50
CA VAL A 182 3.52 -33.02 18.05
C VAL A 182 3.02 -32.58 19.42
N ASP A 183 1.72 -32.34 19.54
CA ASP A 183 1.03 -32.20 20.83
C ASP A 183 0.17 -33.45 21.06
N GLY A 184 0.30 -34.06 22.23
CA GLY A 184 -0.68 -34.98 22.81
C GLY A 184 -0.92 -34.61 24.29
N PRO A 185 -1.70 -35.37 25.07
CA PRO A 185 -2.97 -36.04 24.79
C PRO A 185 -4.11 -35.48 25.69
N THR A 186 -5.35 -35.46 25.20
CA THR A 186 -6.52 -35.13 26.03
C THR A 186 -7.18 -36.42 26.55
N LYS A 187 -7.24 -36.52 27.89
CA LYS A 187 -7.95 -37.52 28.69
C LYS A 187 -9.44 -37.65 28.34
N ALA A 188 -9.95 -38.88 28.47
CA ALA A 188 -11.33 -39.18 28.84
C ALA A 188 -11.31 -40.13 30.05
#